data_AF-A0A1H7LVD4-F1
#
_entry.id   AF-A0A1H7LVD4-F1
#
_cell.length_a   1.000
_cell.length_b   1.000
_cell.length_c   1.000
_cell.angle_alpha   90.00
_cell.angle_beta   90.00
_cell.angle_gamma   90.00
#
_symmetry.space_group_name_H-M   'P 1'
#
loop_
_entity.id
_entity.type
_entity.pdbx_description
1 polymer ?
#
loop_
_entity_poly.entity_id
_entity_poly.type
_entity_poly.pdbx_seq_one_letter_code
_entity_poly.pdbx_strand_id
1 'polypeptide(L)'
;MKIEGNNEFVLVTGGTGFVGGHCILQLLQKGYRVKTTVRSLTKKDDVFNMLKAGGITSFENLECVEADLSSDDNWNEAVSGCNYVLHVASPIGLSIPKTADEMVRPAVDGTLRVLKAARDAGVKRVVMTSNFGAVGYSHKNPETLITEESWTDPNEKGLSIYNKSKVLAEHAAWDFIKREGDNLELTVINPVAIFGPSFSEKLSSGFELLKNMMDGTMKAIPKMELAIVDVRDLADLHIRAMESSEAKGQRFLALSGGVMTLPEIAQFLKRKMPGATANMSSKVLPDWLVRLTALFNDKAKAIAPMLGVNRKASNEKAKRVLGWQPRSNEEALLASADSLVKYGVVKNNTTNVVGKNNDNDFACAISFCNREGLCTRNFSDGKRYCY
;
A
#
# COMPACT_ATOMS: atom_id res chain seq x y z
N MET A 1 23.20 -22.65 -7.99
CA MET A 1 22.38 -22.60 -9.21
C MET A 1 22.17 -21.12 -9.51
N LYS A 2 22.82 -20.56 -10.54
CA LYS A 2 22.55 -19.18 -10.97
C LYS A 2 21.14 -19.19 -11.55
N ILE A 3 20.24 -18.38 -11.00
CA ILE A 3 18.95 -18.11 -11.61
C ILE A 3 19.27 -17.43 -12.95
N GLU A 4 18.94 -18.07 -14.08
CA GLU A 4 18.99 -17.37 -15.38
C GLU A 4 18.06 -16.15 -15.25
N GLY A 5 18.65 -14.96 -15.25
CA GLY A 5 17.92 -13.72 -15.02
C GLY A 5 16.88 -13.50 -16.11
N ASN A 6 15.68 -13.07 -15.73
CA ASN A 6 14.70 -12.65 -16.72
C ASN A 6 15.23 -11.38 -17.41
N ASN A 7 15.46 -11.45 -18.72
CA ASN A 7 16.02 -10.33 -19.48
C ASN A 7 14.97 -9.27 -19.85
N GLU A 8 13.72 -9.45 -19.42
CA GLU A 8 12.64 -8.48 -19.61
C GLU A 8 12.80 -7.26 -18.67
N PHE A 9 12.55 -6.08 -19.23
CA PHE A 9 12.52 -4.82 -18.50
C PHE A 9 11.10 -4.46 -18.06
N VAL A 10 10.98 -4.03 -16.81
CA VAL A 10 9.73 -3.53 -16.23
C VAL A 10 9.93 -2.11 -15.72
N LEU A 11 9.13 -1.17 -16.22
CA LEU A 11 9.03 0.16 -15.64
C LEU A 11 8.06 0.14 -14.47
N VAL A 12 8.48 0.59 -13.29
CA VAL A 12 7.60 0.84 -12.15
C VAL A 12 7.53 2.35 -11.91
N THR A 13 6.36 2.96 -12.09
CA THR A 13 6.24 4.40 -11.83
C THR A 13 6.15 4.66 -10.31
N GLY A 14 6.87 5.66 -9.80
CA GLY A 14 6.76 6.09 -8.40
C GLY A 14 7.55 5.22 -7.42
N GLY A 15 8.85 5.02 -7.68
CA GLY A 15 9.71 4.11 -6.92
C GLY A 15 9.94 4.47 -5.46
N THR A 16 9.68 5.72 -5.07
CA THR A 16 9.74 6.16 -3.67
C THR A 16 8.45 5.85 -2.89
N GLY A 17 7.41 5.37 -3.58
CA GLY A 17 6.10 5.12 -3.00
C GLY A 17 5.98 3.77 -2.32
N PHE A 18 5.00 3.66 -1.43
CA PHE A 18 4.73 2.45 -0.63
C PHE A 18 4.53 1.20 -1.50
N VAL A 19 3.58 1.26 -2.45
CA VAL A 19 3.30 0.13 -3.36
C VAL A 19 4.43 -0.07 -4.37
N GLY A 20 4.94 1.03 -4.96
CA GLY A 20 6.02 0.99 -5.94
C GLY A 20 7.27 0.28 -5.41
N GLY A 21 7.66 0.55 -4.16
CA GLY A 21 8.78 -0.11 -3.52
C GLY A 21 8.63 -1.63 -3.36
N HIS A 22 7.44 -2.09 -2.99
CA HIS A 22 7.15 -3.53 -2.91
C HIS A 22 7.13 -4.19 -4.30
N CYS A 23 6.62 -3.50 -5.33
CA CYS A 23 6.69 -3.99 -6.71
C CYS A 23 8.15 -4.15 -7.17
N ILE A 24 8.98 -3.12 -6.98
CA ILE A 24 10.40 -3.14 -7.37
C ILE A 24 11.14 -4.25 -6.62
N LEU A 25 10.92 -4.37 -5.29
CA LEU A 25 11.53 -5.41 -4.47
C LEU A 25 11.24 -6.82 -5.04
N GLN A 26 9.96 -7.12 -5.29
CA GLN A 26 9.56 -8.45 -5.75
C GLN A 26 10.01 -8.74 -7.20
N LEU A 27 10.00 -7.73 -8.08
CA LEU A 27 10.53 -7.86 -9.45
C LEU A 27 12.03 -8.17 -9.44
N LEU A 28 12.81 -7.45 -8.63
CA LEU A 28 14.25 -7.71 -8.49
C LEU A 28 14.53 -9.10 -7.89
N GLN A 29 13.73 -9.53 -6.91
CA GLN A 29 13.83 -10.89 -6.34
C GLN A 29 13.50 -11.99 -7.36
N LYS A 30 12.61 -11.70 -8.31
CA LYS A 30 12.30 -12.57 -9.46
C LYS A 30 13.32 -12.47 -10.60
N GLY A 31 14.34 -11.62 -10.47
CA GLY A 31 15.41 -11.48 -11.45
C GLY A 31 15.09 -10.63 -12.67
N TYR A 32 14.03 -9.80 -12.62
CA TYR A 32 13.73 -8.83 -13.68
C TYR A 32 14.70 -7.65 -13.65
N ARG A 33 14.85 -6.98 -14.80
CA ARG A 33 15.47 -5.65 -14.90
C ARG A 33 14.41 -4.59 -14.67
N VAL A 34 14.64 -3.67 -13.75
CA VAL A 34 13.64 -2.70 -13.32
C VAL A 34 14.12 -1.29 -13.61
N LYS A 35 13.30 -0.54 -14.35
CA LYS A 35 13.38 0.93 -14.38
C LYS A 35 12.36 1.47 -13.40
N THR A 36 12.67 2.54 -12.69
CA THR A 36 11.68 3.22 -11.85
C THR A 36 11.72 4.72 -12.02
N THR A 37 10.55 5.36 -11.99
CA THR A 37 10.48 6.82 -11.99
C THR A 37 10.57 7.40 -10.58
N VAL A 38 11.29 8.51 -10.46
CA VAL A 38 11.32 9.37 -9.27
C VAL A 38 11.12 10.82 -9.70
N ARG A 39 10.49 11.65 -8.87
CA ARG A 39 10.24 13.07 -9.21
C ARG A 39 11.53 13.90 -9.30
N SER A 40 12.57 13.45 -8.61
CA SER A 40 13.91 14.03 -8.67
C SER A 40 14.93 12.94 -8.41
N LEU A 41 16.04 12.93 -9.15
CA LEU A 41 17.14 11.98 -8.92
C LEU A 41 17.78 12.14 -7.54
N THR A 42 17.58 13.27 -6.85
CA THR A 42 17.95 13.43 -5.44
C THR A 42 17.25 12.43 -4.51
N LYS A 43 16.15 11.79 -4.96
CA LYS A 43 15.42 10.74 -4.25
C LYS A 43 15.89 9.33 -4.60
N LYS A 44 16.90 9.18 -5.44
CA LYS A 44 17.46 7.88 -5.79
C LYS A 44 17.85 7.10 -4.54
N ASP A 45 18.62 7.71 -3.63
CA ASP A 45 19.09 7.02 -2.42
C ASP A 45 17.95 6.54 -1.51
N ASP A 46 16.81 7.26 -1.46
CA ASP A 46 15.61 6.80 -0.74
C ASP A 46 15.15 5.44 -1.27
N VAL A 47 15.13 5.24 -2.59
CA VAL A 47 14.75 3.97 -3.24
C VAL A 47 15.75 2.87 -2.88
N PHE A 48 17.05 3.15 -2.95
CA PHE A 48 18.08 2.15 -2.68
C PHE A 48 18.05 1.72 -1.20
N ASN A 49 17.93 2.67 -0.26
CA ASN A 49 17.85 2.37 1.16
C ASN A 49 16.60 1.55 1.51
N MET A 50 15.47 1.88 0.90
CA MET A 50 14.22 1.13 1.02
C MET A 50 14.39 -0.33 0.60
N LEU A 51 15.03 -0.56 -0.56
CA LEU A 51 15.26 -1.91 -1.09
C LEU A 51 16.32 -2.70 -0.30
N LYS A 52 17.36 -2.03 0.21
CA LYS A 52 18.32 -2.66 1.17
C LYS A 52 17.59 -3.16 2.41
N ALA A 53 16.68 -2.36 2.97
CA ALA A 53 15.87 -2.78 4.12
C ALA A 53 14.94 -3.96 3.79
N GLY A 54 14.55 -4.11 2.52
CA GLY A 54 13.83 -5.26 1.98
C GLY A 54 14.70 -6.48 1.64
N GLY A 55 16.03 -6.41 1.83
CA GLY A 55 16.96 -7.51 1.61
C GLY A 55 17.65 -7.54 0.24
N ILE A 56 17.52 -6.49 -0.59
CA ILE A 56 18.27 -6.38 -1.84
C ILE A 56 19.73 -6.02 -1.56
N THR A 57 20.65 -6.82 -2.11
CA THR A 57 22.10 -6.66 -1.93
C THR A 57 22.83 -6.13 -3.16
N SER A 58 22.21 -6.23 -4.35
CA SER A 58 22.76 -5.73 -5.62
C SER A 58 21.70 -4.89 -6.35
N PHE A 59 22.16 -3.82 -7.01
CA PHE A 59 21.31 -2.88 -7.76
C PHE A 59 21.64 -2.83 -9.25
N GLU A 60 22.40 -3.80 -9.76
CA GLU A 60 22.78 -3.87 -11.19
C GLU A 60 21.58 -3.93 -12.13
N ASN A 61 20.46 -4.49 -11.64
CA ASN A 61 19.20 -4.60 -12.37
C ASN A 61 18.23 -3.45 -12.06
N LEU A 62 18.66 -2.37 -11.42
CA LEU A 62 17.80 -1.23 -11.07
C LEU A 62 18.32 0.08 -11.67
N GLU A 63 17.48 0.73 -12.46
CA GLU A 63 17.71 2.06 -13.03
C GLU A 63 16.66 3.04 -12.51
N CYS A 64 17.07 4.26 -12.14
CA CYS A 64 16.17 5.33 -11.73
C CYS A 64 16.16 6.42 -12.79
N VAL A 65 14.97 6.80 -13.23
CA VAL A 65 14.74 7.85 -14.23
C VAL A 65 13.94 8.98 -13.60
N GLU A 66 14.33 10.23 -13.87
CA GLU A 66 13.56 11.38 -13.41
C GLU A 66 12.31 11.57 -14.27
N ALA A 67 11.12 11.43 -13.68
CA ALA A 67 9.87 11.75 -14.36
C ALA A 67 8.78 12.09 -13.34
N ASP A 68 7.94 13.07 -13.67
CA ASP A 68 6.78 13.48 -12.86
C ASP A 68 5.49 13.35 -13.67
N LEU A 69 4.42 12.90 -13.04
CA LEU A 69 3.09 12.81 -13.66
C LEU A 69 2.49 14.18 -14.00
N SER A 70 3.04 15.28 -13.46
CA SER A 70 2.66 16.63 -13.84
C SER A 70 3.52 17.25 -14.95
N SER A 71 4.51 16.54 -15.50
CA SER A 71 5.34 17.00 -16.63
C SER A 71 5.35 16.00 -17.78
N ASP A 72 5.54 16.50 -19.01
CA ASP A 72 5.72 15.71 -20.22
C ASP A 72 7.14 15.16 -20.37
N ASP A 73 8.08 15.64 -19.55
CA ASP A 73 9.50 15.33 -19.69
C ASP A 73 9.85 13.87 -19.34
N ASN A 74 10.86 13.34 -20.04
CA ASN A 74 11.57 12.07 -19.76
C ASN A 74 10.73 10.78 -19.79
N TRP A 75 9.44 10.83 -20.11
CA TRP A 75 8.63 9.61 -20.20
C TRP A 75 9.12 8.65 -21.27
N ASN A 76 9.58 9.16 -22.42
CA ASN A 76 10.18 8.36 -23.49
C ASN A 76 11.44 7.61 -23.01
N GLU A 77 12.29 8.27 -22.20
CA GLU A 77 13.46 7.64 -21.60
C GLU A 77 13.05 6.56 -20.59
N ALA A 78 12.07 6.87 -19.75
CA ALA A 78 11.58 5.97 -18.71
C ALA A 78 11.03 4.66 -19.28
N VAL A 79 10.25 4.72 -20.37
CA VAL A 79 9.65 3.53 -21.00
C VAL A 79 10.57 2.84 -22.00
N SER A 80 11.63 3.50 -22.48
CA SER A 80 12.49 2.96 -23.54
C SER A 80 13.04 1.58 -23.18
N GLY A 81 12.83 0.61 -24.08
CA GLY A 81 13.27 -0.78 -23.92
C GLY A 81 12.47 -1.60 -22.91
N CYS A 82 11.40 -1.07 -22.31
CA CYS A 82 10.56 -1.82 -21.37
C CYS A 82 9.59 -2.75 -22.09
N ASN A 83 9.44 -3.97 -21.56
CA ASN A 83 8.42 -4.92 -22.00
C ASN A 83 7.08 -4.64 -21.32
N TYR A 84 7.13 -4.21 -20.06
CA TYR A 84 5.96 -3.99 -19.22
C TYR A 84 6.07 -2.70 -18.42
N VAL A 85 4.92 -2.16 -18.02
CA VAL A 85 4.83 -1.01 -17.11
C VAL A 85 3.88 -1.34 -15.96
N LEU A 86 4.34 -1.20 -14.73
CA LEU A 86 3.49 -1.13 -13.54
C LEU A 86 3.25 0.35 -13.22
N HIS A 87 2.10 0.88 -13.66
CA HIS A 87 1.70 2.25 -13.40
C HIS A 87 1.02 2.38 -12.03
N VAL A 88 1.86 2.52 -11.00
CA VAL A 88 1.45 2.58 -9.59
C VAL A 88 1.45 4.03 -9.04
N ALA A 89 2.14 4.94 -9.72
CA ALA A 89 2.24 6.32 -9.28
C ALA A 89 0.88 7.01 -9.41
N SER A 90 0.55 7.83 -8.42
CA SER A 90 -0.63 8.68 -8.44
C SER A 90 -0.21 10.08 -7.99
N PRO A 91 -0.75 11.15 -8.58
CA PRO A 91 -0.51 12.51 -8.12
C PRO A 91 -1.36 12.75 -6.87
N ILE A 92 -1.00 12.08 -5.76
CA ILE A 92 -1.51 12.46 -4.44
C ILE A 92 -0.61 13.60 -3.99
N GLY A 93 -1.04 14.83 -4.30
CA GLY A 93 -0.44 16.03 -3.73
C GLY A 93 -0.58 16.01 -2.20
N LEU A 94 0.44 16.49 -1.51
CA LEU A 94 0.41 16.76 -0.06
C LEU A 94 -0.52 17.94 0.31
N SER A 95 -1.09 18.61 -0.69
CA SER A 95 -2.05 19.70 -0.54
C SER A 95 -3.48 19.21 -0.78
N ILE A 96 -4.41 19.63 0.08
CA ILE A 96 -5.84 19.44 -0.12
C ILE A 96 -6.23 20.28 -1.34
N PRO A 97 -6.69 19.66 -2.46
CA PRO A 97 -7.06 20.41 -3.65
C PRO A 97 -8.26 21.31 -3.33
N LYS A 98 -8.23 22.55 -3.82
CA LYS A 98 -9.29 23.54 -3.56
C LYS A 98 -10.49 23.34 -4.48
N THR A 99 -10.27 22.72 -5.64
CA THR A 99 -11.28 22.45 -6.66
C THR A 99 -11.19 21.01 -7.17
N ALA A 100 -12.28 20.51 -7.78
CA ALA A 100 -12.27 19.19 -8.39
C ALA A 100 -11.29 19.10 -9.57
N ASP A 101 -11.19 20.16 -10.36
CA ASP A 101 -10.33 20.23 -11.55
C ASP A 101 -8.84 20.14 -11.20
N GLU A 102 -8.42 20.73 -10.08
CA GLU A 102 -7.04 20.66 -9.56
C GLU A 102 -6.58 19.25 -9.20
N MET A 103 -7.50 18.30 -9.00
CA MET A 103 -7.17 16.91 -8.69
C MET A 103 -7.47 15.95 -9.84
N VAL A 104 -8.55 16.21 -10.58
CA VAL A 104 -9.01 15.35 -11.67
C VAL A 104 -8.06 15.43 -12.86
N ARG A 105 -7.73 16.64 -13.34
CA ARG A 105 -6.90 16.79 -14.55
C ARG A 105 -5.52 16.15 -14.38
N PRO A 106 -4.75 16.40 -13.31
CA PRO A 106 -3.44 15.77 -13.15
C PRO A 106 -3.49 14.24 -13.08
N ALA A 107 -4.55 13.67 -12.49
CA ALA A 107 -4.71 12.22 -12.41
C ALA A 107 -5.00 11.60 -13.78
N VAL A 108 -5.88 12.23 -14.57
CA VAL A 108 -6.21 11.81 -15.94
C VAL A 108 -5.01 11.99 -16.85
N ASP A 109 -4.43 13.19 -16.89
CA ASP A 109 -3.30 13.54 -17.78
C ASP A 109 -2.07 12.70 -17.46
N GLY A 110 -1.76 12.51 -16.17
CA GLY A 110 -0.68 11.63 -15.72
C GLY A 110 -0.86 10.19 -16.21
N THR A 111 -2.07 9.65 -16.10
CA THR A 111 -2.39 8.30 -16.58
C THR A 111 -2.23 8.19 -18.10
N LEU A 112 -2.83 9.12 -18.84
CA LEU A 112 -2.77 9.13 -20.31
C LEU A 112 -1.34 9.30 -20.84
N ARG A 113 -0.51 10.08 -20.14
CA ARG A 113 0.89 10.26 -20.49
C ARG A 113 1.69 8.97 -20.44
N VAL A 114 1.53 8.20 -19.36
CA VAL A 114 2.18 6.88 -19.22
C VAL A 114 1.69 5.92 -20.30
N LEU A 115 0.38 5.89 -20.57
CA LEU A 115 -0.19 5.02 -21.60
C LEU A 115 0.29 5.38 -23.01
N LYS A 116 0.35 6.67 -23.36
CA LYS A 116 0.88 7.15 -24.63
C LYS A 116 2.35 6.77 -24.81
N ALA A 117 3.18 7.08 -23.81
CA ALA A 117 4.60 6.72 -23.84
C ALA A 117 4.78 5.19 -23.98
N ALA A 118 4.02 4.40 -23.23
CA ALA A 118 4.07 2.94 -23.29
C ALA A 118 3.69 2.40 -24.68
N ARG A 119 2.59 2.90 -25.26
CA ARG A 119 2.18 2.55 -26.63
C ARG A 119 3.28 2.90 -27.64
N ASP A 120 3.77 4.13 -27.61
CA ASP A 120 4.73 4.65 -28.59
C ASP A 120 6.08 3.91 -28.51
N ALA A 121 6.43 3.39 -27.33
CA ALA A 121 7.61 2.56 -27.11
C ALA A 121 7.41 1.05 -27.41
N GLY A 122 6.21 0.63 -27.80
CA GLY A 122 5.91 -0.77 -28.08
C GLY A 122 5.87 -1.66 -26.83
N VAL A 123 5.55 -1.11 -25.66
CA VAL A 123 5.31 -1.87 -24.43
C VAL A 123 4.20 -2.88 -24.69
N LYS A 124 4.37 -4.11 -24.21
CA LYS A 124 3.34 -5.16 -24.37
C LYS A 124 2.13 -4.90 -23.48
N ARG A 125 2.36 -4.60 -22.20
CA ARG A 125 1.27 -4.39 -21.22
C ARG A 125 1.58 -3.34 -20.17
N VAL A 126 0.56 -2.55 -19.86
CA VAL A 126 0.49 -1.70 -18.69
C VAL A 126 -0.44 -2.34 -17.65
N VAL A 127 0.05 -2.53 -16.43
CA VAL A 127 -0.78 -2.86 -15.26
C VAL A 127 -0.92 -1.58 -14.43
N MET A 128 -2.12 -1.02 -14.40
CA MET A 128 -2.40 0.26 -13.76
C MET A 128 -3.06 0.08 -12.39
N THR A 129 -2.57 0.81 -11.39
CA THR A 129 -3.21 0.90 -10.07
C THR A 129 -4.29 1.98 -10.06
N SER A 130 -5.54 1.55 -10.06
CA SER A 130 -6.69 2.43 -9.77
C SER A 130 -6.99 2.41 -8.27
N ASN A 131 -8.26 2.35 -7.87
CA ASN A 131 -8.71 2.36 -6.49
C ASN A 131 -10.11 1.73 -6.41
N PHE A 132 -10.48 1.15 -5.27
CA PHE A 132 -11.86 0.74 -4.98
C PHE A 132 -12.86 1.90 -5.09
N GLY A 133 -12.39 3.14 -4.93
CA GLY A 133 -13.13 4.36 -5.25
C GLY A 133 -13.76 4.39 -6.64
N ALA A 134 -13.15 3.72 -7.63
CA ALA A 134 -13.67 3.62 -8.99
C ALA A 134 -14.73 2.52 -9.19
N VAL A 135 -14.98 1.71 -8.16
CA VAL A 135 -15.79 0.49 -8.25
C VAL A 135 -17.03 0.57 -7.35
N GLY A 136 -16.84 0.79 -6.05
CA GLY A 136 -17.84 0.39 -5.06
C GLY A 136 -18.71 1.49 -4.44
N TYR A 137 -18.44 2.77 -4.70
CA TYR A 137 -19.04 3.85 -3.89
C TYR A 137 -20.48 4.21 -4.26
N SER A 138 -20.97 3.77 -5.43
CA SER A 138 -22.39 3.90 -5.83
C SER A 138 -23.25 2.72 -5.41
N HIS A 139 -22.65 1.63 -4.93
CA HIS A 139 -23.37 0.42 -4.53
C HIS A 139 -23.73 0.49 -3.04
N LYS A 140 -24.88 1.06 -2.71
CA LYS A 140 -25.30 1.27 -1.30
C LYS A 140 -26.08 0.11 -0.68
N ASN A 141 -26.59 -0.81 -1.49
CA ASN A 141 -27.29 -1.98 -0.98
C ASN A 141 -26.28 -2.97 -0.35
N PRO A 142 -26.37 -3.29 0.96
CA PRO A 142 -25.45 -4.20 1.65
C PRO A 142 -25.59 -5.68 1.24
N GLU A 143 -26.60 -6.03 0.45
CA GLU A 143 -26.80 -7.37 -0.11
C GLU A 143 -26.11 -7.55 -1.47
N THR A 144 -25.75 -6.45 -2.13
CA THR A 144 -25.08 -6.51 -3.44
C THR A 144 -23.61 -6.86 -3.26
N LEU A 145 -23.15 -7.93 -3.92
CA LEU A 145 -21.73 -8.23 -3.99
C LEU A 145 -21.06 -7.35 -5.04
N ILE A 146 -20.05 -6.59 -4.64
CA ILE A 146 -19.28 -5.73 -5.55
C ILE A 146 -18.22 -6.58 -6.26
N THR A 147 -18.20 -6.51 -7.58
CA THR A 147 -17.26 -7.26 -8.45
C THR A 147 -16.53 -6.30 -9.38
N GLU A 148 -15.63 -6.84 -10.20
CA GLU A 148 -14.87 -6.08 -11.20
C GLU A 148 -15.74 -5.45 -12.30
N GLU A 149 -17.01 -5.85 -12.41
CA GLU A 149 -17.98 -5.28 -13.35
C GLU A 149 -18.62 -3.99 -12.80
N SER A 150 -18.50 -3.76 -11.49
CA SER A 150 -19.07 -2.61 -10.79
C SER A 150 -18.30 -1.32 -11.09
N TRP A 151 -19.00 -0.20 -11.12
CA TRP A 151 -18.45 1.13 -11.33
C TRP A 151 -19.09 2.13 -10.39
N THR A 152 -18.27 3.03 -9.85
CA THR A 152 -18.77 4.20 -9.13
C THR A 152 -19.22 5.26 -10.14
N ASP A 153 -20.42 5.81 -9.96
CA ASP A 153 -20.86 7.00 -10.70
C ASP A 153 -20.02 8.21 -10.26
N PRO A 154 -19.30 8.90 -11.18
CA PRO A 154 -18.50 10.08 -10.86
C PRO A 154 -19.34 11.27 -10.33
N ASN A 155 -20.67 11.23 -10.47
CA ASN A 155 -21.62 12.22 -9.97
C ASN A 155 -22.34 11.78 -8.69
N GLU A 156 -21.94 10.66 -8.10
CA GLU A 156 -22.51 10.15 -6.84
C GLU A 156 -22.44 11.21 -5.73
N LYS A 157 -23.59 11.44 -5.07
CA LYS A 157 -23.70 12.45 -4.03
C LYS A 157 -22.86 12.08 -2.81
N GLY A 158 -21.92 12.95 -2.46
CA GLY A 158 -21.01 12.73 -1.33
C GLY A 158 -19.73 11.97 -1.69
N LEU A 159 -19.49 11.69 -2.97
CA LEU A 159 -18.22 11.15 -3.45
C LEU A 159 -17.09 12.17 -3.24
N SER A 160 -15.97 11.70 -2.68
CA SER A 160 -14.80 12.56 -2.49
C SER A 160 -14.16 12.93 -3.84
N ILE A 161 -13.53 14.11 -3.91
CA ILE A 161 -12.80 14.56 -5.09
C ILE A 161 -11.73 13.54 -5.52
N TYR A 162 -11.05 12.92 -4.55
CA TYR A 162 -10.08 11.85 -4.80
C TYR A 162 -10.69 10.62 -5.46
N ASN A 163 -11.84 10.15 -4.98
CA ASN A 163 -12.49 9.00 -5.60
C ASN A 163 -13.00 9.35 -7.00
N LYS A 164 -13.54 10.56 -7.18
CA LYS A 164 -13.94 11.07 -8.49
C LYS A 164 -12.76 11.13 -9.47
N SER A 165 -11.59 11.62 -9.06
CA SER A 165 -10.41 11.66 -9.93
C SER A 165 -9.94 10.25 -10.33
N LYS A 166 -10.01 9.28 -9.42
CA LYS A 166 -9.69 7.88 -9.73
C LYS A 166 -10.70 7.22 -10.69
N VAL A 167 -11.99 7.50 -10.55
CA VAL A 167 -13.03 7.05 -11.51
C VAL A 167 -12.71 7.58 -12.90
N LEU A 168 -12.48 8.89 -13.02
CA LEU A 168 -12.27 9.54 -14.31
C LEU A 168 -10.95 9.13 -14.96
N ALA A 169 -9.88 8.97 -14.18
CA ALA A 169 -8.60 8.48 -14.68
C ALA A 169 -8.71 7.04 -15.22
N GLU A 170 -9.45 6.17 -14.54
CA GLU A 170 -9.66 4.80 -15.00
C GLU A 170 -10.52 4.75 -16.28
N HIS A 171 -11.61 5.53 -16.37
CA HIS A 171 -12.37 5.64 -17.61
C HIS A 171 -11.52 6.14 -18.77
N ALA A 172 -10.73 7.20 -18.55
CA ALA A 172 -9.84 7.74 -19.57
C ALA A 172 -8.80 6.71 -20.05
N ALA A 173 -8.26 5.89 -19.15
CA ALA A 173 -7.34 4.81 -19.50
C ALA A 173 -8.00 3.76 -20.42
N TRP A 174 -9.21 3.32 -20.08
CA TRP A 174 -9.95 2.36 -20.91
C TRP A 174 -10.34 2.95 -22.26
N ASP A 175 -10.76 4.21 -22.29
CA ASP A 175 -11.13 4.90 -23.53
C ASP A 175 -9.92 5.13 -24.44
N PHE A 176 -8.75 5.44 -23.86
CA PHE A 176 -7.49 5.51 -24.61
C PHE A 176 -7.17 4.17 -25.28
N ILE A 177 -7.22 3.06 -24.54
CA ILE A 177 -6.91 1.73 -25.10
C ILE A 177 -7.85 1.38 -26.25
N LYS A 178 -9.14 1.70 -26.12
CA LYS A 178 -10.14 1.44 -27.19
C LYS A 178 -9.91 2.27 -28.44
N ARG A 179 -9.50 3.53 -28.30
CA ARG A 179 -9.42 4.49 -29.41
C ARG A 179 -8.05 4.53 -30.08
N GLU A 180 -7.00 4.44 -29.28
CA GLU A 180 -5.63 4.79 -29.67
C GLU A 180 -4.59 3.86 -29.05
N GLY A 181 -4.98 2.73 -28.45
CA GLY A 181 -4.06 1.83 -27.74
C GLY A 181 -3.20 0.93 -28.64
N ASP A 182 -3.57 0.76 -29.90
CA ASP A 182 -2.94 -0.17 -30.85
C ASP A 182 -2.80 -1.59 -30.26
N ASN A 183 -1.57 -2.08 -30.09
CA ASN A 183 -1.27 -3.39 -29.52
C ASN A 183 -1.08 -3.36 -27.99
N LEU A 184 -1.14 -2.18 -27.36
CA LEU A 184 -0.91 -2.03 -25.93
C LEU A 184 -2.01 -2.71 -25.12
N GLU A 185 -1.63 -3.64 -24.25
CA GLU A 185 -2.56 -4.28 -23.34
C GLU A 185 -2.70 -3.48 -22.04
N LEU A 186 -3.92 -3.39 -21.52
CA LEU A 186 -4.19 -2.80 -20.22
C LEU A 186 -4.81 -3.82 -19.28
N THR A 187 -4.30 -3.86 -18.06
CA THR A 187 -4.92 -4.49 -16.91
C THR A 187 -5.04 -3.46 -15.79
N VAL A 188 -6.16 -3.42 -15.10
CA VAL A 188 -6.37 -2.50 -13.97
C VAL A 188 -6.53 -3.28 -12.67
N ILE A 189 -5.84 -2.82 -11.63
CA ILE A 189 -5.99 -3.34 -10.28
C ILE A 189 -6.64 -2.25 -9.42
N ASN A 190 -7.73 -2.60 -8.76
CA ASN A 190 -8.50 -1.72 -7.87
C ASN A 190 -8.28 -2.14 -6.42
N PRO A 191 -7.24 -1.63 -5.75
CA PRO A 191 -7.01 -1.94 -4.35
C PRO A 191 -8.01 -1.24 -3.42
N VAL A 192 -8.25 -1.89 -2.28
CA VAL A 192 -8.92 -1.29 -1.12
C VAL A 192 -7.90 -0.59 -0.21
N ALA A 193 -8.16 -0.45 1.10
CA ALA A 193 -7.18 0.14 2.00
C ALA A 193 -5.92 -0.73 2.09
N ILE A 194 -4.76 -0.14 1.77
CA ILE A 194 -3.50 -0.86 1.67
C ILE A 194 -2.76 -0.78 3.00
N PHE A 195 -2.54 -1.95 3.61
CA PHE A 195 -1.75 -2.15 4.83
C PHE A 195 -0.58 -3.11 4.54
N GLY A 196 0.18 -3.52 5.56
CA GLY A 196 1.41 -4.30 5.42
C GLY A 196 2.67 -3.53 5.84
N PRO A 197 3.85 -4.15 5.67
CA PRO A 197 5.10 -3.62 6.22
C PRO A 197 5.63 -2.42 5.42
N SER A 198 6.09 -1.39 6.13
CA SER A 198 6.79 -0.24 5.54
C SER A 198 8.30 -0.42 5.57
N PHE A 199 8.97 0.14 4.57
CA PHE A 199 10.42 0.23 4.49
C PHE A 199 10.98 1.55 5.04
N SER A 200 10.11 2.52 5.35
CA SER A 200 10.50 3.81 5.91
C SER A 200 9.48 4.34 6.91
N GLU A 201 9.91 5.36 7.65
CA GLU A 201 9.07 6.15 8.57
C GLU A 201 8.04 7.03 7.86
N LYS A 202 8.13 7.22 6.53
CA LYS A 202 7.14 8.00 5.77
C LYS A 202 5.83 7.22 5.68
N LEU A 203 4.81 7.72 6.37
CA LEU A 203 3.51 7.06 6.51
C LEU A 203 2.58 7.44 5.35
N SER A 204 1.87 6.46 4.80
CA SER A 204 0.70 6.70 3.94
C SER A 204 -0.52 7.06 4.79
N SER A 205 -1.62 7.51 4.16
CA SER A 205 -2.87 7.83 4.85
C SER A 205 -3.46 6.66 5.65
N GLY A 206 -3.27 5.40 5.20
CA GLY A 206 -3.66 4.20 5.93
C GLY A 206 -2.87 4.03 7.23
N PHE A 207 -1.56 4.32 7.20
CA PHE A 207 -0.73 4.33 8.40
C PHE A 207 -1.11 5.45 9.37
N GLU A 208 -1.57 6.60 8.89
CA GLU A 208 -2.05 7.69 9.75
C GLU A 208 -3.30 7.29 10.55
N LEU A 209 -4.25 6.59 9.91
CA LEU A 209 -5.43 6.05 10.61
C LEU A 209 -5.00 5.07 11.73
N LEU A 210 -4.13 4.12 11.40
CA LEU A 210 -3.64 3.12 12.35
C LEU A 210 -2.85 3.75 13.49
N LYS A 211 -1.97 4.71 13.17
CA LYS A 211 -1.24 5.53 14.14
C LYS A 211 -2.20 6.24 15.09
N ASN A 212 -3.19 6.96 14.57
CA ASN A 212 -4.14 7.73 15.39
C ASN A 212 -4.98 6.83 16.31
N MET A 213 -5.23 5.58 15.90
CA MET A 213 -5.84 4.58 16.78
C MET A 213 -4.86 4.13 17.88
N MET A 214 -3.62 3.77 17.53
CA MET A 214 -2.63 3.22 18.45
C MET A 214 -2.09 4.23 19.47
N ASP A 215 -1.81 5.47 19.05
CA ASP A 215 -1.29 6.53 19.93
C ASP A 215 -2.36 7.16 20.84
N GLY A 216 -3.64 6.81 20.63
CA GLY A 216 -4.77 7.29 21.42
C GLY A 216 -5.24 8.69 21.03
N THR A 217 -4.82 9.23 19.89
CA THR A 217 -5.37 10.46 19.30
C THR A 217 -6.87 10.28 19.01
N MET A 218 -7.28 9.09 18.55
CA MET A 218 -8.67 8.72 18.36
C MET A 218 -9.31 8.26 19.69
N LYS A 219 -9.96 9.20 20.39
CA LYS A 219 -10.60 8.96 21.70
C LYS A 219 -11.87 8.10 21.64
N ALA A 220 -12.54 8.06 20.51
CA ALA A 220 -13.67 7.17 20.25
C ALA A 220 -13.59 6.66 18.80
N ILE A 221 -13.86 5.37 18.60
CA ILE A 221 -13.64 4.65 17.35
C ILE A 221 -14.98 4.49 16.63
N PRO A 222 -15.19 5.07 15.44
CA PRO A 222 -16.44 4.91 14.70
C PRO A 222 -16.60 3.46 14.19
N LYS A 223 -17.84 2.99 14.10
CA LYS A 223 -18.17 1.65 13.56
C LYS A 223 -18.12 1.64 12.03
N MET A 224 -16.94 1.96 11.49
CA MET A 224 -16.69 1.99 10.06
C MET A 224 -16.05 0.68 9.60
N GLU A 225 -16.57 0.10 8.52
CA GLU A 225 -16.00 -1.07 7.86
C GLU A 225 -14.84 -0.68 6.93
N LEU A 226 -13.76 -1.44 6.98
CA LEU A 226 -12.62 -1.36 6.09
C LEU A 226 -12.42 -2.70 5.38
N ALA A 227 -12.35 -2.66 4.06
CA ALA A 227 -11.71 -3.72 3.28
C ALA A 227 -10.20 -3.46 3.22
N ILE A 228 -9.41 -4.51 3.40
CA ILE A 228 -7.95 -4.43 3.55
C ILE A 228 -7.27 -5.29 2.47
N VAL A 229 -6.10 -4.84 2.01
CA VAL A 229 -5.16 -5.63 1.23
C VAL A 229 -3.74 -5.42 1.78
N ASP A 230 -2.95 -6.49 1.87
CA ASP A 230 -1.53 -6.37 2.16
C ASP A 230 -0.77 -5.84 0.94
N VAL A 231 0.13 -4.88 1.13
CA VAL A 231 0.96 -4.27 0.08
C VAL A 231 1.84 -5.29 -0.63
N ARG A 232 2.27 -6.35 0.06
CA ARG A 232 3.04 -7.44 -0.52
C ARG A 232 2.18 -8.23 -1.50
N ASP A 233 0.94 -8.52 -1.11
CA ASP A 233 -0.01 -9.24 -1.96
C ASP A 233 -0.50 -8.37 -3.11
N LEU A 234 -0.62 -7.06 -2.90
CA LEU A 234 -0.94 -6.12 -3.95
C LEU A 234 0.17 -6.07 -5.01
N ALA A 235 1.44 -6.00 -4.60
CA ALA A 235 2.57 -6.07 -5.51
C ALA A 235 2.63 -7.42 -6.26
N ASP A 236 2.39 -8.54 -5.57
CA ASP A 236 2.28 -9.87 -6.19
C ASP A 236 1.15 -9.91 -7.24
N LEU A 237 -0.02 -9.33 -6.94
CA LEU A 237 -1.13 -9.24 -7.89
C LEU A 237 -0.75 -8.44 -9.15
N HIS A 238 -0.02 -7.33 -9.01
CA HIS A 238 0.48 -6.57 -10.16
C HIS A 238 1.40 -7.40 -11.03
N ILE A 239 2.32 -8.16 -10.43
CA ILE A 239 3.27 -9.01 -11.15
C ILE A 239 2.54 -10.17 -11.84
N ARG A 240 1.58 -10.82 -11.16
CA ARG A 240 0.77 -11.89 -11.78
C ARG A 240 -0.07 -11.39 -12.96
N ALA A 241 -0.68 -10.22 -12.82
CA ALA A 241 -1.40 -9.56 -13.90
C ALA A 241 -0.47 -9.18 -15.07
N MET A 242 0.77 -8.80 -14.78
CA MET A 242 1.79 -8.53 -15.79
C MET A 242 2.23 -9.81 -16.52
N GLU A 243 2.37 -10.92 -15.81
CA GLU A 243 2.85 -12.21 -16.36
C GLU A 243 1.75 -12.98 -17.12
N SER A 244 0.49 -12.94 -16.68
CA SER A 244 -0.61 -13.76 -17.24
C SER A 244 -1.19 -13.20 -18.52
N SER A 245 -1.34 -14.00 -19.58
CA SER A 245 -2.05 -13.61 -20.81
C SER A 245 -3.55 -13.34 -20.57
N GLU A 246 -4.15 -14.01 -19.59
CA GLU A 246 -5.57 -13.90 -19.25
C GLU A 246 -5.92 -12.56 -18.58
N ALA A 247 -4.91 -11.80 -18.15
CA ALA A 247 -5.09 -10.48 -17.55
C ALA A 247 -5.39 -9.38 -18.57
N LYS A 248 -5.18 -9.62 -19.88
CA LYS A 248 -5.42 -8.64 -20.94
C LYS A 248 -6.87 -8.15 -20.93
N GLY A 249 -7.05 -6.84 -20.84
CA GLY A 249 -8.37 -6.21 -20.85
C GLY A 249 -9.18 -6.48 -19.59
N GLN A 250 -8.55 -6.93 -18.50
CA GLN A 250 -9.23 -7.25 -17.26
C GLN A 250 -9.05 -6.17 -16.18
N ARG A 251 -10.05 -6.10 -15.31
CA ARG A 251 -9.97 -5.48 -13.99
C ARG A 251 -9.85 -6.58 -12.94
N PHE A 252 -9.22 -6.28 -11.80
CA PHE A 252 -9.13 -7.14 -10.62
C PHE A 252 -9.30 -6.32 -9.33
N LEU A 253 -10.13 -6.81 -8.40
CA LEU A 253 -10.23 -6.22 -7.06
C LEU A 253 -9.14 -6.80 -6.15
N ALA A 254 -8.35 -5.92 -5.54
CA ALA A 254 -7.32 -6.35 -4.60
C ALA A 254 -7.80 -6.13 -3.16
N LEU A 255 -8.26 -7.23 -2.54
CA LEU A 255 -8.62 -7.33 -1.13
C LEU A 255 -8.26 -8.71 -0.61
N SER A 256 -7.98 -8.82 0.70
CA SER A 256 -7.55 -10.06 1.34
C SER A 256 -8.68 -11.10 1.54
N GLY A 257 -9.95 -10.66 1.47
CA GLY A 257 -11.11 -11.58 1.44
C GLY A 257 -12.27 -11.21 2.34
N GLY A 258 -12.15 -10.14 3.15
CA GLY A 258 -13.23 -9.69 4.03
C GLY A 258 -13.06 -8.26 4.51
N VAL A 259 -14.06 -7.78 5.26
CA VAL A 259 -14.06 -6.47 5.90
C VAL A 259 -13.84 -6.61 7.40
N MET A 260 -13.18 -5.62 8.00
CA MET A 260 -13.10 -5.48 9.47
C MET A 260 -13.60 -4.10 9.86
N THR A 261 -14.35 -4.01 10.94
CA THR A 261 -14.70 -2.73 11.54
C THR A 261 -13.53 -2.15 12.33
N LEU A 262 -13.42 -0.83 12.44
CA LEU A 262 -12.36 -0.22 13.26
C LEU A 262 -12.35 -0.71 14.72
N PRO A 263 -13.50 -0.93 15.39
CA PRO A 263 -13.50 -1.54 16.73
C PRO A 263 -12.92 -2.97 16.76
N GLU A 264 -13.19 -3.80 15.75
CA GLU A 264 -12.59 -5.15 15.65
C GLU A 264 -11.09 -5.07 15.44
N ILE A 265 -10.62 -4.15 14.59
CA ILE A 265 -9.18 -3.86 14.40
C ILE A 265 -8.55 -3.45 15.74
N ALA A 266 -9.20 -2.54 16.47
CA ALA A 266 -8.70 -2.09 17.77
C ALA A 266 -8.63 -3.22 18.79
N GLN A 267 -9.66 -4.05 18.88
CA GLN A 267 -9.68 -5.21 19.77
C GLN A 267 -8.60 -6.23 19.40
N PHE A 268 -8.42 -6.49 18.11
CA PHE A 268 -7.39 -7.38 17.59
C PHE A 268 -5.98 -6.89 17.94
N LEU A 269 -5.67 -5.61 17.69
CA LEU A 269 -4.36 -5.03 17.96
C LEU A 269 -4.07 -4.93 19.47
N LYS A 270 -5.07 -4.61 20.30
CA LYS A 270 -4.94 -4.64 21.76
C LYS A 270 -4.54 -6.01 22.29
N ARG A 271 -5.12 -7.06 21.72
CA ARG A 271 -4.81 -8.45 22.09
C ARG A 271 -3.40 -8.86 21.65
N LYS A 272 -2.95 -8.40 20.48
CA LYS A 272 -1.68 -8.85 19.88
C LYS A 272 -0.48 -7.98 20.25
N MET A 273 -0.68 -6.69 20.52
CA MET A 273 0.38 -5.71 20.80
C MET A 273 0.01 -4.82 22.00
N PRO A 274 -0.21 -5.38 23.21
CA PRO A 274 -0.70 -4.63 24.36
C PRO A 274 0.20 -3.44 24.75
N GLY A 275 1.53 -3.59 24.66
CA GLY A 275 2.48 -2.51 24.98
C GLY A 275 2.42 -1.31 24.02
N ALA A 276 2.14 -1.56 22.73
CA ALA A 276 2.04 -0.53 21.70
C ALA A 276 0.62 0.07 21.57
N THR A 277 -0.36 -0.47 22.29
CA THR A 277 -1.78 -0.09 22.18
C THR A 277 -2.40 0.31 23.51
N ALA A 278 -1.58 0.56 24.53
CA ALA A 278 -2.02 0.99 25.86
C ALA A 278 -2.93 2.23 25.83
N ASN A 279 -2.68 3.15 24.89
CA ASN A 279 -3.44 4.39 24.73
C ASN A 279 -4.64 4.28 23.78
N MET A 280 -4.78 3.15 23.07
CA MET A 280 -5.84 2.95 22.10
C MET A 280 -7.19 2.92 22.81
N SER A 281 -8.20 3.62 22.27
CA SER A 281 -9.54 3.64 22.88
C SER A 281 -10.27 2.30 22.68
N SER A 282 -11.17 1.95 23.60
CA SER A 282 -12.19 0.90 23.40
C SER A 282 -13.59 1.49 23.19
N LYS A 283 -13.75 2.81 23.27
CA LYS A 283 -15.06 3.46 23.17
C LYS A 283 -15.50 3.47 21.72
N VAL A 284 -16.63 2.85 21.43
CA VAL A 284 -17.26 2.92 20.10
C VAL A 284 -18.04 4.21 19.99
N LEU A 285 -17.85 4.93 18.88
CA LEU A 285 -18.60 6.13 18.54
C LEU A 285 -19.86 5.72 17.75
N PRO A 286 -21.08 5.94 18.27
CA PRO A 286 -22.31 5.57 17.58
C PRO A 286 -22.54 6.38 16.30
N ASP A 287 -23.07 5.75 15.25
CA ASP A 287 -23.29 6.37 13.94
C ASP A 287 -24.17 7.63 13.99
N TRP A 288 -25.20 7.63 14.83
CA TRP A 288 -26.07 8.80 15.02
C TRP A 288 -25.31 10.01 15.56
N LEU A 289 -24.32 9.78 16.43
CA LEU A 289 -23.50 10.83 17.02
C LEU A 289 -22.47 11.36 16.01
N VAL A 290 -21.96 10.51 15.11
CA VAL A 290 -21.14 10.97 13.97
C VAL A 290 -21.97 11.84 13.03
N ARG A 291 -23.19 11.41 12.69
CA ARG A 291 -24.09 12.19 11.82
C ARG A 291 -24.50 13.52 12.44
N LEU A 292 -24.71 13.56 13.76
CA LEU A 292 -25.00 14.79 14.50
C LEU A 292 -23.80 15.75 14.51
N THR A 293 -22.61 15.23 14.83
CA THR A 293 -21.38 16.05 14.91
C THR A 293 -20.89 16.53 13.54
N ALA A 294 -21.23 15.83 12.45
CA ALA A 294 -20.94 16.24 11.08
C ALA A 294 -21.56 17.60 10.67
N LEU A 295 -22.58 18.08 11.41
CA LEU A 295 -23.17 19.40 11.20
C LEU A 295 -22.23 20.55 11.60
N PHE A 296 -21.28 20.29 12.51
CA PHE A 296 -20.45 21.33 13.14
C PHE A 296 -18.95 20.99 13.15
N ASN A 297 -18.54 19.84 12.61
CA ASN A 297 -17.16 19.38 12.63
C ASN A 297 -16.73 18.81 11.26
N ASP A 298 -15.69 19.38 10.66
CA ASP A 298 -15.21 19.01 9.32
C ASP A 298 -14.70 17.57 9.22
N LYS A 299 -14.08 17.03 10.29
CA LYS A 299 -13.64 15.63 10.32
C LYS A 299 -14.84 14.67 10.33
N ALA A 300 -15.86 14.97 11.14
CA ALA A 300 -17.09 14.19 11.17
C ALA A 300 -17.87 14.30 9.84
N LYS A 301 -17.84 15.48 9.20
CA LYS A 301 -18.42 15.71 7.87
C LYS A 301 -17.76 14.88 6.77
N ALA A 302 -16.45 14.64 6.87
CA ALA A 302 -15.73 13.73 5.97
C ALA A 302 -16.05 12.25 6.22
N ILE A 303 -16.32 11.86 7.48
CA ILE A 303 -16.59 10.47 7.88
C ILE A 303 -18.05 10.07 7.63
N ALA A 304 -19.01 10.96 7.84
CA ALA A 304 -20.43 10.64 7.79
C ALA A 304 -20.89 9.99 6.46
N PRO A 305 -20.41 10.41 5.27
CA PRO A 305 -20.74 9.75 4.00
C PRO A 305 -20.17 8.33 3.87
N MET A 306 -19.18 7.97 4.67
CA MET A 306 -18.57 6.64 4.68
C MET A 306 -19.34 5.64 5.57
N LEU A 307 -20.25 6.13 6.43
CA LEU A 307 -21.07 5.27 7.28
C LEU A 307 -22.18 4.59 6.48
N GLY A 308 -22.28 3.27 6.59
CA GLY A 308 -23.28 2.46 5.89
C GLY A 308 -22.99 2.28 4.39
N VAL A 309 -21.77 2.56 3.94
CA VAL A 309 -21.33 2.20 2.58
C VAL A 309 -21.04 0.71 2.54
N ASN A 310 -21.61 0.00 1.57
CA ASN A 310 -21.32 -1.42 1.36
C ASN A 310 -19.86 -1.61 0.94
N ARG A 311 -19.12 -2.43 1.68
CA ARG A 311 -17.73 -2.80 1.40
C ARG A 311 -17.55 -4.27 1.04
N LYS A 312 -18.65 -5.02 0.86
CA LYS A 312 -18.63 -6.43 0.46
C LYS A 312 -18.23 -6.53 -1.01
N ALA A 313 -16.94 -6.77 -1.23
CA ALA A 313 -16.36 -6.99 -2.54
C ALA A 313 -15.82 -8.42 -2.66
N SER A 314 -15.71 -8.92 -3.88
CA SER A 314 -15.16 -10.25 -4.18
C SER A 314 -13.77 -10.16 -4.80
N ASN A 315 -12.86 -11.03 -4.36
CA ASN A 315 -11.55 -11.23 -5.01
C ASN A 315 -11.49 -12.58 -5.77
N GLU A 316 -12.61 -13.28 -5.94
CA GLU A 316 -12.65 -14.62 -6.52
C GLU A 316 -12.12 -14.66 -7.97
N LYS A 317 -12.30 -13.58 -8.73
CA LYS A 317 -11.74 -13.47 -10.08
C LYS A 317 -10.21 -13.48 -10.06
N ALA A 318 -9.58 -12.72 -9.16
CA ALA A 318 -8.12 -12.68 -9.03
C ALA A 318 -7.57 -14.05 -8.58
N LYS A 319 -8.26 -14.75 -7.67
CA LYS A 319 -7.89 -16.12 -7.27
C LYS A 319 -7.98 -17.09 -8.45
N ARG A 320 -9.11 -17.09 -9.18
CA ARG A 320 -9.38 -18.03 -10.27
C ARG A 320 -8.50 -17.80 -11.50
N VAL A 321 -8.32 -16.55 -11.91
CA VAL A 321 -7.63 -16.19 -13.16
C VAL A 321 -6.12 -16.06 -12.95
N LEU A 322 -5.67 -15.57 -11.80
CA LEU A 322 -4.25 -15.27 -11.57
C LEU A 322 -3.60 -16.20 -10.53
N GLY A 323 -4.36 -17.16 -9.97
CA GLY A 323 -3.90 -18.00 -8.86
C GLY A 323 -3.50 -17.17 -7.63
N TRP A 324 -4.07 -15.97 -7.47
CA TRP A 324 -3.68 -15.05 -6.41
C TRP A 324 -4.15 -15.57 -5.04
N GLN A 325 -3.27 -15.56 -4.05
CA GLN A 325 -3.55 -16.06 -2.70
C GLN A 325 -3.13 -15.00 -1.68
N PRO A 326 -4.02 -14.05 -1.33
CA PRO A 326 -3.67 -13.00 -0.40
C PRO A 326 -3.61 -13.53 1.05
N ARG A 327 -2.80 -12.88 1.86
CA ARG A 327 -2.75 -13.01 3.32
C ARG A 327 -4.03 -12.49 3.97
N SER A 328 -4.19 -12.81 5.25
CA SER A 328 -5.31 -12.32 6.05
C SER A 328 -5.24 -10.81 6.34
N ASN A 329 -6.40 -10.21 6.67
CA ASN A 329 -6.47 -8.82 7.12
C ASN A 329 -5.61 -8.59 8.38
N GLU A 330 -5.63 -9.57 9.28
CA GLU A 330 -4.90 -9.62 10.54
C GLU A 330 -3.38 -9.53 10.33
N GLU A 331 -2.83 -10.30 9.39
CA GLU A 331 -1.40 -10.27 9.07
C GLU A 331 -0.96 -8.92 8.50
N ALA A 332 -1.78 -8.33 7.62
CA ALA A 332 -1.50 -7.01 7.05
C ALA A 332 -1.50 -5.91 8.13
N LEU A 333 -2.48 -5.93 9.03
CA LEU A 333 -2.61 -4.99 10.14
C LEU A 333 -1.47 -5.11 11.15
N LEU A 334 -1.09 -6.35 11.51
CA LEU A 334 0.06 -6.58 12.40
C LEU A 334 1.34 -6.07 11.77
N ALA A 335 1.61 -6.39 10.50
CA ALA A 335 2.83 -5.94 9.83
C ALA A 335 2.90 -4.40 9.72
N SER A 336 1.76 -3.72 9.53
CA SER A 336 1.70 -2.25 9.60
C SER A 336 1.97 -1.72 11.00
N ALA A 337 1.34 -2.31 12.02
CA ALA A 337 1.52 -1.89 13.41
C ALA A 337 2.97 -2.11 13.90
N ASP A 338 3.59 -3.23 13.53
CA ASP A 338 5.00 -3.52 13.78
C ASP A 338 5.91 -2.49 13.12
N SER A 339 5.58 -2.05 11.90
CA SER A 339 6.33 -0.98 11.22
C SER A 339 6.22 0.35 11.98
N LEU A 340 5.03 0.72 12.47
CA LEU A 340 4.84 1.93 13.28
C LEU A 340 5.68 1.90 14.56
N VAL A 341 5.79 0.73 15.20
CA VAL A 341 6.64 0.55 16.39
C VAL A 341 8.11 0.58 16.02
N LYS A 342 8.52 -0.16 14.98
CA LYS A 342 9.91 -0.26 14.51
C LYS A 342 10.52 1.09 14.19
N TYR A 343 9.76 2.00 13.57
CA TYR A 343 10.21 3.34 13.22
C TYR A 343 9.94 4.39 14.31
N GLY A 344 9.55 3.97 15.53
CA GLY A 344 9.36 4.87 16.66
C GLY A 344 8.19 5.83 16.54
N VAL A 345 7.32 5.65 15.54
CA VAL A 345 6.10 6.45 15.33
C VAL A 345 5.10 6.22 16.46
N VAL A 346 5.03 4.97 16.94
CA VAL A 346 4.25 4.57 18.12
C VAL A 346 5.20 3.98 19.15
N LYS A 347 5.10 4.46 20.39
CA LYS A 347 5.89 3.92 21.51
C LYS A 347 5.35 2.56 21.93
N ASN A 348 6.24 1.59 22.10
CA ASN A 348 5.92 0.33 22.76
C ASN A 348 6.28 0.43 24.23
N ASN A 349 5.28 0.70 25.07
CA ASN A 349 5.44 0.80 26.51
C ASN A 349 5.37 -0.60 27.14
N THR A 350 6.34 -1.45 26.81
CA THR A 350 6.58 -2.67 27.59
C THR A 350 7.34 -2.30 28.87
N THR A 351 6.64 -1.70 29.82
CA THR A 351 7.08 -1.60 31.21
C THR A 351 5.91 -1.95 32.14
N ASN A 352 6.18 -2.91 33.04
CA ASN A 352 5.36 -3.36 34.18
C ASN A 352 4.48 -4.63 34.01
N VAL A 353 5.08 -5.74 33.56
CA VAL A 353 4.80 -7.07 34.15
C VAL A 353 6.11 -7.85 34.27
N VAL A 354 7.10 -7.27 34.93
CA VAL A 354 8.11 -8.05 35.66
C VAL A 354 8.05 -7.48 37.06
N GLY A 355 7.75 -8.36 38.03
CA GLY A 355 7.59 -7.99 39.42
C GLY A 355 8.77 -7.17 39.91
N LYS A 356 8.49 -6.25 40.84
CA LYS A 356 9.51 -5.71 41.74
C LYS A 356 10.37 -6.87 42.22
N ASN A 357 11.59 -6.96 41.72
CA ASN A 357 12.71 -7.51 42.43
C ASN A 357 13.93 -6.68 42.05
N ASN A 358 14.61 -6.28 43.10
CA ASN A 358 15.60 -5.23 43.19
C ASN A 358 16.77 -5.39 42.23
N ASP A 359 17.26 -4.23 41.80
CA ASP A 359 18.65 -3.81 41.63
C ASP A 359 19.61 -4.67 40.80
N ASN A 360 20.21 -3.97 39.81
CA ASN A 360 21.49 -4.23 39.14
C ASN A 360 21.62 -5.48 38.28
N ASP A 361 21.50 -5.30 36.96
CA ASP A 361 22.53 -5.75 36.01
C ASP A 361 22.17 -5.30 34.58
N PHE A 362 22.79 -4.20 34.14
CA PHE A 362 22.86 -3.80 32.73
C PHE A 362 24.28 -4.08 32.26
N ALA A 363 24.53 -5.22 31.59
CA ALA A 363 25.63 -5.35 30.64
C ALA A 363 25.47 -6.58 29.72
N CYS A 364 25.25 -6.26 28.44
CA CYS A 364 26.01 -6.80 27.31
C CYS A 364 26.18 -8.33 27.17
N ALA A 365 25.42 -8.93 26.23
CA ALA A 365 25.93 -10.02 25.40
C ALA A 365 25.10 -10.18 24.12
N ILE A 366 25.56 -9.52 23.04
CA ILE A 366 25.30 -9.97 21.68
C ILE A 366 26.10 -11.27 21.49
N SER A 367 25.43 -12.39 21.20
CA SER A 367 26.10 -13.61 20.77
C SER A 367 25.88 -13.82 19.27
N PHE A 368 26.98 -13.78 18.52
CA PHE A 368 27.10 -14.28 17.16
C PHE A 368 27.00 -15.81 17.19
N CYS A 369 26.06 -16.36 16.41
CA CYS A 369 25.96 -17.79 16.17
C CYS A 369 26.69 -18.10 14.85
N ASN A 370 27.75 -18.92 14.89
CA ASN A 370 28.35 -19.50 13.70
C ASN A 370 27.79 -20.90 13.42
N ARG A 371 27.75 -21.27 12.14
CA ARG A 371 27.30 -22.57 11.63
C ARG A 371 28.21 -23.68 12.15
N GLU A 372 27.87 -24.26 13.31
CA GLU A 372 28.16 -25.65 13.74
C GLU A 372 27.80 -25.87 15.24
N GLY A 373 26.61 -25.43 15.65
CA GLY A 373 25.80 -26.10 16.68
C GLY A 373 26.41 -26.57 18.02
N LEU A 374 27.35 -25.86 18.65
CA LEU A 374 27.83 -26.18 20.02
C LEU A 374 27.99 -24.92 20.89
N CYS A 375 27.26 -24.86 22.02
CA CYS A 375 27.46 -23.88 23.10
C CYS A 375 28.17 -24.55 24.28
N THR A 376 29.38 -24.10 24.63
CA THR A 376 30.05 -24.48 25.89
C THR A 376 30.06 -23.28 26.85
N ARG A 377 29.57 -23.48 28.08
CA ARG A 377 29.71 -22.54 29.20
C ARG A 377 31.02 -22.86 29.92
N ASN A 378 31.93 -21.90 30.04
CA ASN A 378 32.97 -21.93 31.06
C ASN A 378 32.77 -20.75 32.02
N PHE A 379 32.45 -21.08 33.27
CA PHE A 379 32.58 -20.18 34.41
C PHE A 379 33.99 -20.34 34.98
N SER A 380 34.76 -19.27 35.05
CA SER A 380 35.87 -19.17 36.01
C SER A 380 36.22 -17.70 36.26
N ASP A 381 36.10 -17.33 37.54
CA ASP A 381 36.78 -16.26 38.28
C ASP A 381 36.55 -14.81 37.79
N GLY A 382 35.95 -13.90 38.56
CA GLY A 382 36.04 -13.73 40.00
C GLY A 382 36.86 -12.46 40.30
N LYS A 383 36.21 -11.29 40.29
CA LYS A 383 36.51 -10.12 41.15
C LYS A 383 35.53 -8.97 40.87
N ARG A 384 34.88 -8.55 41.96
CA ARG A 384 33.89 -7.46 42.10
C ARG A 384 34.52 -6.10 41.80
N TYR A 385 33.71 -5.11 41.36
CA TYR A 385 33.61 -3.80 42.03
C TYR A 385 32.25 -3.12 41.76
N CYS A 386 31.62 -2.75 42.88
CA CYS A 386 30.66 -1.66 43.17
C CYS A 386 29.28 -1.56 42.50
N TYR A 387 28.31 -1.96 43.34
CA TYR A 387 27.01 -1.38 43.74
C TYR A 387 26.12 -0.63 42.76
#